data_AF-A0A6I8T1J5-F1
#
_entry.id   AF-A0A6I8T1J5-F1
#
_cell.length_a   1.000
_cell.length_b   1.000
_cell.length_c   1.000
_cell.angle_alpha   90.00
_cell.angle_beta   90.00
_cell.angle_gamma   90.00
#
_symmetry.space_group_name_H-M   'P 1'
#
loop_
_entity.id
_entity.type
_entity.pdbx_description
1 polymer ?
#
loop_
_entity_poly.entity_id
_entity_poly.type
_entity_poly.pdbx_seq_one_letter_code
_entity_poly.pdbx_strand_id
1 'polypeptide(L)'
;MSVVQAPWQAGTECIANYDFQGKAEQDLHFSKGEVLTIVAVTKDPNWYKAKNKVGRVGFIPANYVQKREGVKSGTKLSLMPWFHGKITREQAERLLYPPETGLFLVRESTNYPGDYTLCVSCEGKVEHYRIIYSSGKLSIDEEEYFENLMQLVEHYTNDADGLCTNLMKPKLVEGTVAAQDEFSRSGWALKMRDLKLLHTIGKGEFGDVMLGEHQGVKVAVKCIKNDATAQAFVAEAMVMTQLQHNNLVQLLGVIVEDKSGLFIVTEFMAKGSLVDYLRSRGRSVLGGECLLKFSLDVSEGMAYLESNNFVHRDLAARNVLVSEENIAKVSDFGLTKEASAIQDTSKLPVKWTAPEALRDKASVKLPSITRQSTRALKDVVPKVENGYKMDAPDGCPPVVYDLMKQCWHLDPKQRPTFRNLREQLEHIKAKELFH
;
A
#
# COMPACT_ATOMS: atom_id res chain seq x y z
N MET A 1 -23.19 -18.02 22.13
CA MET A 1 -22.05 -18.11 23.07
C MET A 1 -21.08 -17.01 22.66
N SER A 2 -20.84 -16.01 23.51
CA SER A 2 -19.87 -14.94 23.22
C SER A 2 -18.48 -15.56 23.17
N VAL A 3 -17.81 -15.49 22.02
CA VAL A 3 -16.41 -15.88 21.89
C VAL A 3 -15.62 -14.99 22.85
N VAL A 4 -15.08 -15.57 23.93
CA VAL A 4 -14.23 -14.84 24.87
C VAL A 4 -12.96 -14.48 24.09
N GLN A 5 -12.80 -13.19 23.79
CA GLN A 5 -11.67 -12.69 23.02
C GLN A 5 -10.39 -12.89 23.86
N ALA A 6 -9.37 -13.52 23.28
CA ALA A 6 -8.10 -13.73 23.98
C ALA A 6 -7.46 -12.37 24.35
N PRO A 7 -6.85 -12.26 25.54
CA PRO A 7 -6.28 -10.99 26.00
C PRO A 7 -5.11 -10.54 25.11
N TRP A 8 -4.99 -9.22 24.93
CA TRP A 8 -3.98 -8.64 24.05
C TRP A 8 -2.57 -8.69 24.67
N GLN A 9 -1.59 -9.11 23.87
CA GLN A 9 -0.19 -9.23 24.31
C GLN A 9 0.49 -7.85 24.41
N ALA A 10 1.53 -7.77 25.23
CA ALA A 10 2.40 -6.59 25.28
C ALA A 10 2.97 -6.28 23.89
N GLY A 11 3.00 -4.99 23.53
CA GLY A 11 3.37 -4.51 22.20
C GLY A 11 2.21 -4.40 21.21
N THR A 12 1.03 -4.95 21.53
CA THR A 12 -0.16 -4.80 20.66
C THR A 12 -0.54 -3.33 20.52
N GLU A 13 -0.69 -2.84 19.28
CA GLU A 13 -1.28 -1.52 19.04
C GLU A 13 -2.80 -1.58 19.02
N CYS A 14 -3.43 -0.56 19.57
CA CYS A 14 -4.87 -0.33 19.48
C CYS A 14 -5.17 1.15 19.21
N ILE A 15 -6.33 1.39 18.61
CA ILE A 15 -6.85 2.74 18.32
C ILE A 15 -8.01 3.06 19.25
N ALA A 16 -8.05 4.29 19.77
CA ALA A 16 -9.14 4.78 20.59
C ALA A 16 -10.40 5.05 19.75
N ASN A 17 -11.51 4.41 20.08
CA ASN A 17 -12.81 4.64 19.45
C ASN A 17 -13.57 5.85 20.05
N TYR A 18 -13.20 6.24 21.27
CA TYR A 18 -13.81 7.33 22.03
C TYR A 18 -12.73 8.10 22.81
N ASP A 19 -13.06 9.32 23.25
CA ASP A 19 -12.23 10.05 24.22
C ASP A 19 -12.33 9.41 25.60
N PHE A 20 -11.23 9.41 26.35
CA PHE A 20 -11.18 8.93 27.72
C PHE A 20 -10.39 9.90 28.60
N GLN A 21 -11.08 10.49 29.56
CA GLN A 21 -10.54 11.50 30.47
C GLN A 21 -10.05 10.93 31.81
N GLY A 22 -10.00 9.60 31.96
CA GLY A 22 -9.69 8.96 33.24
C GLY A 22 -10.75 9.20 34.32
N LYS A 23 -10.82 8.30 35.30
CA LYS A 23 -11.56 8.51 36.55
C LYS A 23 -10.63 8.44 37.77
N ALA A 24 -9.46 7.81 37.63
CA ALA A 24 -8.43 7.69 38.66
C ALA A 24 -7.09 8.25 38.17
N GLU A 25 -6.19 8.61 39.09
CA GLU A 25 -4.86 9.15 38.74
C GLU A 25 -3.99 8.16 37.94
N GLN A 26 -4.21 6.85 38.11
CA GLN A 26 -3.49 5.82 37.36
C GLN A 26 -4.01 5.62 35.93
N ASP A 27 -5.10 6.29 35.54
CA ASP A 27 -5.70 6.15 34.21
C ASP A 27 -4.91 6.96 33.17
N LEU A 28 -4.72 6.38 31.99
CA LEU A 28 -4.09 7.08 30.87
C LEU A 28 -5.16 7.83 30.09
N HIS A 29 -5.11 9.16 30.09
CA HIS A 29 -6.01 9.96 29.26
C HIS A 29 -5.62 9.85 27.79
N PHE A 30 -6.61 9.76 26.91
CA PHE A 30 -6.41 9.71 25.46
C PHE A 30 -7.60 10.29 24.70
N SER A 31 -7.34 10.73 23.48
CA SER A 31 -8.37 11.20 22.56
C SER A 31 -8.76 10.12 21.55
N LYS A 32 -9.98 10.20 21.04
CA LYS A 32 -10.47 9.36 19.94
C LYS A 32 -9.51 9.44 18.76
N GLY A 33 -9.16 8.28 18.20
CA GLY A 33 -8.22 8.11 17.09
C GLY A 33 -6.75 8.02 17.52
N GLU A 34 -6.44 8.26 18.80
CA GLU A 34 -5.08 8.08 19.32
C GLU A 34 -4.69 6.59 19.29
N VAL A 35 -3.43 6.34 18.91
CA VAL A 35 -2.84 4.99 18.91
C VAL A 35 -2.14 4.76 20.25
N LEU A 36 -2.47 3.65 20.88
CA LEU A 36 -1.96 3.23 22.18
C LEU A 36 -1.30 1.86 22.02
N THR A 37 -0.23 1.62 22.80
CA THR A 37 0.47 0.34 22.81
C THR A 37 0.20 -0.37 24.13
N ILE A 38 -0.33 -1.59 24.07
CA ILE A 38 -0.55 -2.42 25.25
C ILE A 38 0.79 -2.75 25.91
N VAL A 39 0.90 -2.47 27.19
CA VAL A 39 2.07 -2.80 28.02
C VAL A 39 1.83 -4.10 28.78
N ALA A 40 0.64 -4.28 29.35
CA ALA A 40 0.28 -5.47 30.09
C ALA A 40 -1.24 -5.66 30.20
N VAL A 41 -1.66 -6.92 30.32
CA VAL A 41 -3.01 -7.31 30.72
C VAL A 41 -3.17 -7.08 32.22
N THR A 42 -4.35 -6.63 32.67
CA THR A 42 -4.64 -6.49 34.10
C THR A 42 -5.41 -7.71 34.62
N LYS A 43 -5.68 -7.75 35.94
CA LYS A 43 -6.55 -8.79 36.51
C LYS A 43 -8.00 -8.66 36.04
N ASP A 44 -8.44 -7.45 35.69
CA ASP A 44 -9.76 -7.18 35.14
C ASP A 44 -9.68 -7.22 33.61
N PRO A 45 -10.37 -8.15 32.92
CA PRO A 45 -10.35 -8.23 31.46
C PRO A 45 -10.90 -6.98 30.77
N ASN A 46 -11.61 -6.10 31.49
CA ASN A 46 -12.10 -4.83 30.96
C ASN A 46 -11.03 -3.73 30.95
N TRP A 47 -9.84 -3.98 31.48
CA TRP A 47 -8.77 -2.98 31.59
C TRP A 47 -7.42 -3.52 31.14
N TYR A 48 -6.68 -2.65 30.43
CA TYR A 48 -5.29 -2.86 30.06
C TYR A 48 -4.41 -1.78 30.66
N LYS A 49 -3.13 -2.08 30.86
CA LYS A 49 -2.09 -1.06 31.01
C LYS A 49 -1.52 -0.76 29.64
N ALA A 50 -1.51 0.50 29.23
CA ALA A 50 -1.06 0.93 27.91
C ALA A 50 -0.12 2.13 27.97
N LYS A 51 0.55 2.41 26.86
CA LYS A 51 1.47 3.53 26.64
C LYS A 51 1.02 4.33 25.44
N ASN A 52 1.03 5.66 25.52
CA ASN A 52 0.76 6.52 24.35
C ASN A 52 2.05 6.91 23.60
N LYS A 53 1.92 7.64 22.48
CA LYS A 53 3.06 8.04 21.62
C LYS A 53 4.12 8.90 22.32
N VAL A 54 3.72 9.74 23.29
CA VAL A 54 4.66 10.55 24.10
C VAL A 54 5.28 9.76 25.25
N GLY A 55 4.89 8.50 25.41
CA GLY A 55 5.45 7.55 26.34
C GLY A 55 4.87 7.53 27.74
N ARG A 56 3.74 8.22 27.96
CA ARG A 56 2.97 8.14 29.21
C ARG A 56 2.31 6.77 29.30
N VAL A 57 2.27 6.22 30.50
CA VAL A 57 1.74 4.88 30.78
C VAL A 57 0.64 4.98 31.82
N GLY A 58 -0.46 4.26 31.62
CA GLY A 58 -1.57 4.17 32.57
C GLY A 58 -2.61 3.14 32.15
N PHE A 59 -3.71 3.08 32.89
CA PHE A 59 -4.79 2.13 32.62
C PHE A 59 -5.79 2.67 31.60
N ILE A 60 -6.27 1.79 30.73
CA ILE A 60 -7.25 2.10 29.68
C ILE A 60 -8.37 1.04 29.67
N PRO A 61 -9.62 1.43 29.42
CA PRO A 61 -10.72 0.50 29.31
C PRO A 61 -10.73 -0.20 27.93
N ALA A 62 -10.83 -1.53 27.93
CA ALA A 62 -10.75 -2.38 26.74
C ALA A 62 -11.83 -2.06 25.71
N ASN A 63 -13.05 -1.72 26.14
CA ASN A 63 -14.18 -1.39 25.27
C ASN A 63 -14.07 0.00 24.62
N TYR A 64 -13.08 0.82 25.01
CA TYR A 64 -12.84 2.13 24.39
C TYR A 64 -11.87 2.07 23.22
N VAL A 65 -11.24 0.92 23.01
CA VAL A 65 -10.17 0.75 22.04
C VAL A 65 -10.43 -0.45 21.14
N GLN A 66 -9.88 -0.42 19.95
CA GLN A 66 -9.94 -1.50 18.99
C GLN A 66 -8.53 -1.92 18.61
N LYS A 67 -8.25 -3.22 18.59
CA LYS A 67 -6.95 -3.75 18.19
C LYS A 67 -6.64 -3.37 16.74
N ARG A 68 -5.41 -2.92 16.49
CA ARG A 68 -4.86 -2.79 15.13
C ARG A 68 -4.14 -4.07 14.76
N GLU A 69 -4.62 -4.74 13.71
CA GLU A 69 -4.04 -6.00 13.24
C GLU A 69 -3.65 -5.90 11.78
N GLY A 70 -2.56 -6.58 11.41
CA GLY A 70 -2.16 -6.71 10.01
C GLY A 70 -3.20 -7.52 9.22
N VAL A 71 -3.62 -6.97 8.10
CA VAL A 71 -4.58 -7.60 7.19
C VAL A 71 -3.84 -8.63 6.34
N LYS A 72 -4.01 -9.91 6.67
CA LYS A 72 -3.21 -11.01 6.10
C LYS A 72 -3.57 -11.34 4.64
N SER A 73 -2.56 -11.76 3.88
CA SER A 73 -2.62 -12.15 2.46
C SER A 73 -3.56 -13.33 2.13
N GLY A 74 -4.04 -14.08 3.12
CA GLY A 74 -4.95 -15.22 2.91
C GLY A 74 -6.37 -14.81 2.52
N THR A 75 -6.76 -13.56 2.80
CA THR A 75 -8.07 -13.01 2.45
C THR A 75 -7.98 -12.32 1.09
N LYS A 76 -8.76 -12.78 0.09
CA LYS A 76 -8.82 -12.11 -1.22
C LYS A 76 -9.68 -10.85 -1.09
N LEU A 77 -9.10 -9.78 -0.56
CA LEU A 77 -9.79 -8.51 -0.44
C LEU A 77 -10.15 -7.94 -1.82
N SER A 78 -11.39 -7.48 -1.93
CA SER A 78 -11.90 -6.78 -3.10
C SER A 78 -12.62 -5.51 -2.66
N LEU A 79 -12.36 -4.42 -3.37
CA LEU A 79 -13.14 -3.19 -3.27
C LEU A 79 -14.45 -3.29 -4.06
N MET A 80 -14.45 -4.12 -5.11
CA MET A 80 -15.60 -4.36 -5.97
C MET A 80 -15.91 -5.85 -5.94
N PRO A 81 -16.47 -6.40 -4.84
CA PRO A 81 -16.72 -7.83 -4.75
C PRO A 81 -17.77 -8.29 -5.77
N TRP A 82 -18.54 -7.38 -6.35
CA TRP A 82 -19.47 -7.61 -7.46
C TRP A 82 -18.82 -7.56 -8.86
N PHE A 83 -17.51 -7.29 -8.97
CA PHE A 83 -16.79 -7.28 -10.24
C PHE A 83 -16.11 -8.63 -10.51
N HIS A 84 -16.59 -9.36 -11.52
CA HIS A 84 -16.13 -10.73 -11.84
C HIS A 84 -15.04 -10.78 -12.91
N GLY A 85 -14.60 -9.63 -13.43
CA GLY A 85 -13.57 -9.54 -14.46
C GLY A 85 -14.01 -10.17 -15.79
N LYS A 86 -13.12 -10.96 -16.41
CA LYS A 86 -13.35 -11.58 -17.73
C LYS A 86 -14.17 -12.86 -17.62
N ILE A 87 -15.48 -12.70 -17.52
CA ILE A 87 -16.44 -13.79 -17.67
C ILE A 87 -17.34 -13.57 -18.90
N THR A 88 -17.79 -14.67 -19.49
CA THR A 88 -18.75 -14.69 -20.60
C THR A 88 -20.14 -14.29 -20.14
N ARG A 89 -21.01 -13.96 -21.10
CA ARG A 89 -22.43 -13.66 -20.83
C ARG A 89 -23.11 -14.84 -20.14
N GLU A 90 -22.87 -16.04 -20.65
CA GLU A 90 -23.47 -17.28 -20.17
C GLU A 90 -22.98 -17.64 -18.75
N GLN A 91 -21.72 -17.36 -18.43
CA GLN A 91 -21.21 -17.51 -17.07
C GLN A 91 -21.88 -16.53 -16.10
N ALA A 92 -22.09 -15.28 -16.51
CA ALA A 92 -22.80 -14.29 -15.69
C ALA A 92 -24.25 -14.71 -15.42
N GLU A 93 -24.97 -15.16 -16.44
CA GLU A 93 -26.34 -15.67 -16.31
C GLU A 93 -26.41 -16.85 -15.33
N ARG A 94 -25.44 -17.77 -15.36
CA ARG A 94 -25.34 -18.88 -14.38
C ARG A 94 -25.06 -18.40 -12.96
N LEU A 95 -24.22 -17.39 -12.79
CA LEU A 95 -23.87 -16.85 -11.46
C LEU A 95 -25.03 -16.10 -10.80
N LEU A 96 -25.90 -15.50 -11.61
CA LEU A 96 -27.13 -14.82 -11.18
C LEU A 96 -28.31 -15.79 -10.99
N TYR A 97 -28.08 -17.10 -11.10
CA TYR A 97 -29.05 -18.12 -10.71
C TYR A 97 -28.84 -18.52 -9.23
N PRO A 98 -29.91 -18.78 -8.45
CA PRO A 98 -31.33 -18.64 -8.81
C PRO A 98 -31.74 -17.17 -9.02
N PRO A 99 -32.75 -16.89 -9.88
CA PRO A 99 -33.16 -15.52 -10.17
C PRO A 99 -33.67 -14.82 -8.92
N GLU A 100 -33.13 -13.62 -8.67
CA GLU A 100 -33.49 -12.76 -7.56
C GLU A 100 -33.54 -11.34 -8.12
N THR A 101 -34.68 -10.65 -8.00
CA THR A 101 -34.83 -9.28 -8.53
C THR A 101 -33.85 -8.34 -7.84
N GLY A 102 -33.09 -7.59 -8.62
CA GLY A 102 -32.06 -6.67 -8.13
C GLY A 102 -30.72 -7.34 -7.79
N LEU A 103 -30.57 -8.67 -8.00
CA LEU A 103 -29.26 -9.33 -7.92
C LEU A 103 -28.42 -8.94 -9.14
N PHE A 104 -27.19 -8.48 -8.92
CA PHE A 104 -26.37 -7.96 -10.02
C PHE A 104 -24.89 -8.34 -9.94
N LEU A 105 -24.19 -8.24 -11.06
CA LEU A 105 -22.72 -8.26 -11.14
C LEU A 105 -22.22 -7.39 -12.28
N VAL A 106 -20.94 -7.04 -12.24
CA VAL A 106 -20.25 -6.37 -13.35
C VAL A 106 -19.14 -7.27 -13.90
N ARG A 107 -18.97 -7.26 -15.22
CA ARG A 107 -17.91 -8.00 -15.93
C ARG A 107 -17.26 -7.13 -17.01
N GLU A 108 -16.08 -7.52 -17.45
CA GLU A 108 -15.49 -6.93 -18.67
C GLU A 108 -16.33 -7.30 -19.90
N SER A 109 -16.47 -6.36 -20.82
CA SER A 109 -17.18 -6.58 -22.07
C SER A 109 -16.37 -7.52 -22.97
N THR A 110 -16.98 -8.64 -23.34
CA THR A 110 -16.39 -9.61 -24.28
C THR A 110 -16.44 -9.13 -25.72
N ASN A 111 -17.41 -8.26 -26.05
CA ASN A 111 -17.68 -7.81 -27.41
C ASN A 111 -16.98 -6.47 -27.73
N TYR A 112 -16.70 -5.66 -26.70
CA TYR A 112 -16.10 -4.34 -26.82
C TYR A 112 -14.91 -4.24 -25.86
N PRO A 113 -13.69 -4.61 -26.28
CA PRO A 113 -12.52 -4.55 -25.42
C PRO A 113 -12.30 -3.14 -24.85
N GLY A 114 -12.21 -3.04 -23.53
CA GLY A 114 -12.08 -1.77 -22.80
C GLY A 114 -13.35 -1.29 -22.10
N ASP A 115 -14.52 -1.78 -22.53
CA ASP A 115 -15.81 -1.52 -21.88
C ASP A 115 -16.15 -2.57 -20.82
N TYR A 116 -17.19 -2.28 -20.05
CA TYR A 116 -17.75 -3.21 -19.06
C TYR A 116 -19.21 -3.56 -19.37
N THR A 117 -19.77 -4.48 -18.61
CA THR A 117 -21.19 -4.85 -18.70
C THR A 117 -21.76 -5.05 -17.31
N LEU A 118 -22.80 -4.30 -16.97
CA LEU A 118 -23.63 -4.49 -15.79
C LEU A 118 -24.70 -5.54 -16.12
N CYS A 119 -24.75 -6.62 -15.34
CA CYS A 119 -25.71 -7.71 -15.51
C CYS A 119 -26.67 -7.68 -14.31
N VAL A 120 -27.97 -7.54 -14.54
CA VAL A 120 -28.98 -7.39 -13.49
C VAL A 120 -30.08 -8.44 -13.68
N SER A 121 -30.36 -9.22 -12.64
CA SER A 121 -31.49 -10.13 -12.62
C SER A 121 -32.76 -9.36 -12.27
N CYS A 122 -33.75 -9.39 -13.17
CA CYS A 122 -35.05 -8.75 -12.99
C CYS A 122 -36.15 -9.63 -13.59
N GLU A 123 -37.22 -9.86 -12.83
CA GLU A 123 -38.40 -10.62 -13.29
C GLU A 123 -38.08 -12.00 -13.92
N GLY A 124 -37.07 -12.70 -13.38
CA GLY A 124 -36.68 -14.03 -13.86
C GLY A 124 -35.80 -14.03 -15.11
N LYS A 125 -35.35 -12.86 -15.59
CA LYS A 125 -34.40 -12.69 -16.70
C LYS A 125 -33.15 -11.95 -16.24
N VAL A 126 -32.07 -12.09 -16.99
CA VAL A 126 -30.86 -11.31 -16.78
C VAL A 126 -30.74 -10.27 -17.89
N GLU A 127 -30.85 -9.01 -17.51
CA GLU A 127 -30.62 -7.86 -18.38
C GLU A 127 -29.13 -7.50 -18.40
N HIS A 128 -28.63 -7.07 -19.55
CA HIS A 128 -27.22 -6.76 -19.76
C HIS A 128 -27.05 -5.35 -20.34
N TYR A 129 -26.53 -4.45 -19.52
CA TYR A 129 -26.28 -3.06 -19.86
C TYR A 129 -24.80 -2.86 -20.17
N ARG A 130 -24.48 -2.34 -21.35
CA ARG A 130 -23.10 -1.98 -21.70
C ARG A 130 -22.72 -0.73 -20.92
N ILE A 131 -21.57 -0.77 -20.25
CA ILE A 131 -20.95 0.40 -19.65
C ILE A 131 -19.82 0.83 -20.59
N ILE A 132 -20.00 1.98 -21.22
CA ILE A 132 -19.07 2.56 -22.19
C ILE A 132 -17.98 3.30 -21.41
N TYR A 133 -16.71 2.99 -21.71
CA TYR A 133 -15.59 3.76 -21.18
C TYR A 133 -15.07 4.73 -22.25
N SER A 134 -15.30 6.03 -22.06
CA SER A 134 -14.90 7.07 -23.00
C SER A 134 -14.33 8.29 -22.28
N SER A 135 -13.21 8.82 -22.78
CA SER A 135 -12.55 10.03 -22.27
C SER A 135 -12.27 10.01 -20.75
N GLY A 136 -11.99 8.81 -20.21
CA GLY A 136 -11.71 8.64 -18.78
C GLY A 136 -12.94 8.44 -17.89
N LYS A 137 -14.15 8.46 -18.46
CA LYS A 137 -15.42 8.32 -17.74
C LYS A 137 -16.21 7.10 -18.19
N LEU A 138 -17.16 6.67 -17.37
CA LEU A 138 -18.05 5.53 -17.55
C LEU A 138 -19.49 6.01 -17.68
N SER A 139 -20.27 5.41 -18.57
CA SER A 139 -21.69 5.71 -18.73
C SER A 139 -22.45 4.50 -19.30
N ILE A 140 -23.75 4.37 -18.99
CA ILE A 140 -24.65 3.37 -19.61
C ILE A 140 -25.53 4.02 -20.69
N ASP A 141 -25.97 5.25 -20.47
CA ASP A 141 -26.95 5.98 -21.27
C ASP A 141 -26.35 7.11 -22.12
N GLU A 142 -25.06 7.43 -21.92
CA GLU A 142 -24.36 8.59 -22.49
C GLU A 142 -24.90 9.96 -22.04
N GLU A 143 -25.73 9.98 -20.99
CA GLU A 143 -26.27 11.19 -20.35
C GLU A 143 -25.59 11.43 -19.01
N GLU A 144 -25.53 10.40 -18.16
CA GLU A 144 -24.81 10.45 -16.89
C GLU A 144 -23.42 9.82 -16.99
N TYR A 145 -22.44 10.44 -16.32
CA TYR A 145 -21.04 10.05 -16.40
C TYR A 145 -20.40 9.90 -15.03
N PHE A 146 -19.70 8.79 -14.84
CA PHE A 146 -19.04 8.41 -13.60
C PHE A 146 -17.53 8.30 -13.79
N GLU A 147 -16.74 8.57 -12.74
CA GLU A 147 -15.28 8.48 -12.82
C GLU A 147 -14.79 7.02 -12.64
N ASN A 148 -15.59 6.15 -12.02
CA ASN A 148 -15.26 4.76 -11.74
C ASN A 148 -16.52 3.89 -11.55
N LEU A 149 -16.37 2.57 -11.60
CA LEU A 149 -17.46 1.61 -11.50
C LEU A 149 -18.14 1.61 -10.14
N MET A 150 -17.44 1.98 -9.05
CA MET A 150 -18.04 2.09 -7.71
C MET A 150 -19.09 3.20 -7.67
N GLN A 151 -18.77 4.38 -8.21
CA GLN A 151 -19.72 5.49 -8.33
C GLN A 151 -20.92 5.14 -9.19
N LEU A 152 -20.68 4.46 -10.32
CA LEU A 152 -21.75 3.98 -11.21
C LEU A 152 -22.68 3.00 -10.47
N VAL A 153 -22.12 2.00 -9.78
CA VAL A 153 -22.92 1.02 -9.03
C VAL A 153 -23.67 1.68 -7.87
N GLU A 154 -23.06 2.63 -7.17
CA GLU A 154 -23.73 3.37 -6.10
C GLU A 154 -24.92 4.19 -6.63
N HIS A 155 -24.75 4.89 -7.76
CA HIS A 155 -25.84 5.61 -8.41
C HIS A 155 -27.02 4.68 -8.70
N TYR A 156 -26.75 3.60 -9.43
CA TYR A 156 -27.79 2.65 -9.84
C TYR A 156 -28.35 1.80 -8.69
N THR A 157 -27.70 1.82 -7.52
CA THR A 157 -28.26 1.28 -6.27
C THR A 157 -29.33 2.22 -5.70
N ASN A 158 -29.09 3.53 -5.75
CA ASN A 158 -29.98 4.55 -5.18
C ASN A 158 -31.16 4.88 -6.11
N ASP A 159 -30.92 4.95 -7.42
CA ASP A 159 -31.93 5.22 -8.44
C ASP A 159 -31.77 4.23 -9.60
N ALA A 160 -32.86 3.69 -10.13
CA ALA A 160 -32.76 2.76 -11.26
C ALA A 160 -32.38 3.49 -12.55
N ASP A 161 -32.80 4.75 -12.70
CA ASP A 161 -32.39 5.66 -13.78
C ASP A 161 -32.27 5.00 -15.18
N GLY A 162 -33.37 4.36 -15.61
CA GLY A 162 -33.45 3.65 -16.90
C GLY A 162 -33.09 2.16 -16.87
N LEU A 163 -32.52 1.64 -15.78
CA LEU A 163 -32.38 0.20 -15.55
C LEU A 163 -33.74 -0.46 -15.24
N CYS A 164 -33.81 -1.77 -15.46
CA CYS A 164 -35.02 -2.56 -15.21
C CYS A 164 -35.44 -2.58 -13.74
N THR A 165 -34.51 -2.36 -12.81
CA THR A 165 -34.71 -2.23 -11.36
C THR A 165 -33.44 -1.68 -10.73
N ASN A 166 -33.54 -1.13 -9.51
CA ASN A 166 -32.37 -0.72 -8.73
C ASN A 166 -31.42 -1.90 -8.47
N LEU A 167 -30.14 -1.62 -8.31
CA LEU A 167 -29.16 -2.60 -7.84
C LEU A 167 -29.40 -2.85 -6.35
N MET A 168 -29.91 -4.03 -5.99
CA MET A 168 -30.28 -4.33 -4.60
C MET A 168 -29.25 -5.21 -3.91
N LYS A 169 -28.74 -6.22 -4.61
CA LYS A 169 -27.87 -7.24 -4.01
C LYS A 169 -26.69 -7.57 -4.94
N PRO A 170 -25.44 -7.36 -4.48
CA PRO A 170 -24.29 -7.75 -5.27
C PRO A 170 -24.10 -9.28 -5.26
N LYS A 171 -23.89 -9.88 -6.43
CA LYS A 171 -23.36 -11.24 -6.54
C LYS A 171 -21.85 -11.18 -6.31
N LEU A 172 -21.42 -11.59 -5.12
CA LEU A 172 -20.01 -11.56 -4.73
C LEU A 172 -19.20 -12.61 -5.50
N VAL A 173 -17.95 -12.28 -5.83
CA VAL A 173 -16.95 -13.25 -6.30
C VAL A 173 -16.62 -14.19 -5.15
N GLU A 174 -16.73 -15.50 -5.38
CA GLU A 174 -16.45 -16.49 -4.34
C GLU A 174 -15.04 -16.34 -3.76
N GLY A 175 -14.93 -16.46 -2.44
CA GLY A 175 -13.68 -16.31 -1.70
C GLY A 175 -13.18 -14.87 -1.54
N THR A 176 -13.94 -13.86 -1.99
CA THR A 176 -13.60 -12.45 -1.73
C THR A 176 -14.24 -11.92 -0.45
N VAL A 177 -13.55 -10.99 0.21
CA VAL A 177 -14.06 -10.23 1.36
C VAL A 177 -14.01 -8.75 1.03
N ALA A 178 -15.04 -8.00 1.44
CA ALA A 178 -15.10 -6.55 1.23
C ALA A 178 -13.95 -5.85 1.96
N ALA A 179 -13.13 -5.11 1.22
CA ALA A 179 -11.94 -4.47 1.80
C ALA A 179 -12.29 -3.42 2.88
N GLN A 180 -13.37 -2.65 2.67
CA GLN A 180 -13.84 -1.64 3.62
C GLN A 180 -14.17 -2.24 4.99
N ASP A 181 -14.88 -3.37 5.01
CA ASP A 181 -15.24 -4.09 6.23
C ASP A 181 -14.00 -4.60 6.95
N GLU A 182 -13.05 -5.17 6.21
CA GLU A 182 -11.84 -5.74 6.79
C GLU A 182 -10.93 -4.66 7.40
N PHE A 183 -10.72 -3.54 6.70
CA PHE A 183 -9.95 -2.42 7.23
C PHE A 183 -10.65 -1.78 8.44
N SER A 184 -11.98 -1.73 8.45
CA SER A 184 -12.75 -1.26 9.60
C SER A 184 -12.60 -2.18 10.80
N ARG A 185 -12.77 -3.49 10.61
CA ARG A 185 -12.60 -4.51 11.67
C ARG A 185 -11.19 -4.57 12.22
N SER A 186 -10.19 -4.34 11.36
CA SER A 186 -8.77 -4.35 11.72
C SER A 186 -8.25 -3.02 12.28
N GLY A 187 -9.11 -2.00 12.45
CA GLY A 187 -8.75 -0.72 13.08
C GLY A 187 -7.96 0.26 12.19
N TRP A 188 -8.03 0.09 10.87
CA TRP A 188 -7.33 0.91 9.88
C TRP A 188 -8.23 1.90 9.14
N ALA A 189 -9.56 1.75 9.20
CA ALA A 189 -10.47 2.68 8.54
C ALA A 189 -10.48 4.05 9.21
N LEU A 190 -10.28 5.09 8.40
CA LEU A 190 -10.48 6.49 8.76
C LEU A 190 -11.75 7.01 8.07
N LYS A 191 -12.28 8.14 8.54
CA LYS A 191 -13.43 8.81 7.93
C LYS A 191 -12.99 10.05 7.20
N MET A 192 -13.54 10.29 6.00
CA MET A 192 -13.15 11.45 5.20
C MET A 192 -13.38 12.78 5.91
N ARG A 193 -14.46 12.88 6.71
CA ARG A 193 -14.77 14.08 7.52
C ARG A 193 -13.68 14.46 8.54
N ASP A 194 -12.84 13.50 8.94
CA ASP A 194 -11.77 13.70 9.91
C ASP A 194 -10.44 14.07 9.20
N LEU A 195 -10.43 14.11 7.86
CA LEU A 195 -9.29 14.41 7.00
C LEU A 195 -9.52 15.72 6.22
N LYS A 196 -8.61 16.68 6.39
CA LYS A 196 -8.57 17.90 5.58
C LYS A 196 -7.54 17.75 4.47
N LEU A 197 -7.98 17.68 3.22
CA LEU A 197 -7.08 17.70 2.06
C LEU A 197 -6.57 19.13 1.79
N LEU A 198 -5.28 19.25 1.51
CA LEU A 198 -4.62 20.51 1.15
C LEU A 198 -4.17 20.44 -0.32
N HIS A 199 -2.94 20.84 -0.63
CA HIS A 199 -2.42 20.87 -2.00
C HIS A 199 -1.69 19.57 -2.39
N THR A 200 -1.60 19.31 -3.69
CA THR A 200 -0.81 18.20 -4.25
C THR A 200 0.68 18.39 -3.98
N ILE A 201 1.33 17.35 -3.44
CA ILE A 201 2.77 17.31 -3.13
C ILE A 201 3.55 16.36 -4.04
N GLY A 202 2.86 15.49 -4.79
CA GLY A 202 3.50 14.59 -5.73
C GLY A 202 2.51 14.00 -6.72
N LYS A 203 3.03 13.49 -7.85
CA LYS A 203 2.28 12.71 -8.83
C LYS A 203 2.92 11.33 -8.92
N GLY A 204 2.23 10.31 -8.43
CA GLY A 204 2.69 8.92 -8.48
C GLY A 204 2.11 8.15 -9.67
N GLU A 205 2.59 6.92 -9.88
CA GLU A 205 2.08 6.00 -10.91
C GLU A 205 0.58 5.70 -10.73
N PHE A 206 0.12 5.71 -9.47
CA PHE A 206 -1.25 5.29 -9.10
C PHE A 206 -2.19 6.46 -8.76
N GLY A 207 -1.73 7.70 -8.88
CA GLY A 207 -2.53 8.90 -8.60
C GLY A 207 -1.74 10.03 -7.95
N ASP A 208 -2.44 11.13 -7.68
CA ASP A 208 -1.86 12.29 -7.00
C ASP A 208 -1.66 11.99 -5.51
N VAL A 209 -0.53 12.45 -4.97
CA VAL A 209 -0.25 12.48 -3.53
C VAL A 209 -0.48 13.91 -3.06
N MET A 210 -1.34 14.08 -2.06
CA MET A 210 -1.69 15.37 -1.48
C MET A 210 -1.17 15.48 -0.06
N LEU A 211 -0.79 16.69 0.35
CA LEU A 211 -0.68 17.00 1.77
C LEU A 211 -2.09 17.04 2.36
N GLY A 212 -2.26 16.49 3.55
CA GLY A 212 -3.48 16.62 4.32
C GLY A 212 -3.18 16.89 5.79
N GLU A 213 -4.24 17.08 6.56
CA GLU A 213 -4.21 17.20 8.00
C GLU A 213 -5.27 16.27 8.60
N HIS A 214 -4.86 15.41 9.52
CA HIS A 214 -5.75 14.51 10.26
C HIS A 214 -5.49 14.72 11.75
N GLN A 215 -6.52 15.16 12.48
CA GLN A 215 -6.42 15.48 13.92
C GLN A 215 -5.28 16.46 14.26
N GLY A 216 -5.07 17.50 13.43
CA GLY A 216 -4.01 18.49 13.62
C GLY A 216 -2.61 18.04 13.20
N VAL A 217 -2.45 16.80 12.73
CA VAL A 217 -1.16 16.24 12.30
C VAL A 217 -1.10 16.23 10.78
N LYS A 218 0.03 16.69 10.21
CA LYS A 218 0.29 16.62 8.77
C LYS A 218 0.41 15.17 8.30
N VAL A 219 -0.26 14.84 7.21
CA VAL A 219 -0.27 13.50 6.61
C VAL A 219 -0.05 13.58 5.09
N ALA A 220 0.47 12.51 4.51
CA ALA A 220 0.50 12.34 3.06
C ALA A 220 -0.67 11.42 2.63
N VAL A 221 -1.46 11.89 1.68
CA VAL A 221 -2.70 11.24 1.23
C VAL A 221 -2.57 10.86 -0.24
N LYS A 222 -2.45 9.56 -0.52
CA LYS A 222 -2.43 9.03 -1.89
C LYS A 222 -3.86 8.69 -2.31
N CYS A 223 -4.37 9.40 -3.31
CA CYS A 223 -5.71 9.18 -3.86
C CYS A 223 -5.63 8.25 -5.07
N ILE A 224 -6.40 7.17 -5.05
CA ILE A 224 -6.45 6.19 -6.15
C ILE A 224 -7.75 6.43 -6.93
N LYS A 225 -7.59 6.86 -8.19
CA LYS A 225 -8.69 7.42 -8.99
C LYS A 225 -9.33 6.45 -10.00
N ASN A 226 -8.71 5.31 -10.31
CA ASN A 226 -9.15 4.40 -11.38
C ASN A 226 -9.31 2.96 -10.88
N ASP A 227 -10.35 2.26 -11.34
CA ASP A 227 -10.65 0.87 -11.04
C ASP A 227 -9.50 -0.10 -11.37
N ALA A 228 -8.75 0.18 -12.44
CA ALA A 228 -7.58 -0.63 -12.82
C ALA A 228 -6.47 -0.64 -11.74
N THR A 229 -6.44 0.37 -10.87
CA THR A 229 -5.47 0.50 -9.77
C THR A 229 -6.08 0.22 -8.38
N ALA A 230 -7.39 -0.04 -8.29
CA ALA A 230 -8.06 -0.38 -7.03
C ALA A 230 -7.51 -1.67 -6.39
N GLN A 231 -7.16 -2.69 -7.18
CA GLN A 231 -6.52 -3.89 -6.63
C GLN A 231 -5.09 -3.60 -6.13
N ALA A 232 -4.38 -2.69 -6.80
CA ALA A 232 -3.05 -2.25 -6.36
C ALA A 232 -3.15 -1.48 -5.03
N PHE A 233 -4.18 -0.65 -4.84
CA PHE A 233 -4.50 -0.02 -3.56
C PHE A 233 -4.64 -1.05 -2.43
N VAL A 234 -5.49 -2.05 -2.64
CA VAL A 234 -5.76 -3.07 -1.61
C VAL A 234 -4.47 -3.79 -1.26
N ALA A 235 -3.70 -4.22 -2.27
CA ALA A 235 -2.43 -4.91 -2.05
C ALA A 235 -1.41 -4.05 -1.29
N GLU A 236 -1.24 -2.78 -1.69
CA GLU A 236 -0.33 -1.83 -1.04
C GLU A 236 -0.74 -1.59 0.42
N ALA A 237 -2.03 -1.28 0.65
CA ALA A 237 -2.57 -1.06 1.99
C ALA A 237 -2.39 -2.29 2.88
N MET A 238 -2.73 -3.50 2.38
CA MET A 238 -2.57 -4.75 3.12
C MET A 238 -1.13 -5.00 3.56
N VAL A 239 -0.16 -4.78 2.67
CA VAL A 239 1.25 -4.87 3.04
C VAL A 239 1.55 -3.87 4.15
N MET A 240 1.20 -2.60 3.97
CA MET A 240 1.52 -1.56 4.95
C MET A 240 0.87 -1.78 6.33
N THR A 241 -0.30 -2.45 6.42
CA THR A 241 -0.90 -2.83 7.72
C THR A 241 -0.03 -3.80 8.53
N GLN A 242 0.90 -4.50 7.89
CA GLN A 242 1.80 -5.48 8.50
C GLN A 242 3.20 -4.91 8.76
N LEU A 243 3.48 -3.67 8.35
CA LEU A 243 4.79 -3.06 8.46
C LEU A 243 4.80 -2.01 9.57
N GLN A 244 5.69 -2.21 10.53
CA GLN A 244 5.92 -1.26 11.62
C GLN A 244 7.41 -1.15 11.92
N HIS A 245 8.03 -0.08 11.42
CA HIS A 245 9.46 0.17 11.63
C HIS A 245 9.79 1.65 11.47
N ASN A 246 10.76 2.17 12.23
CA ASN A 246 11.13 3.59 12.22
C ASN A 246 11.64 4.09 10.87
N ASN A 247 12.21 3.20 10.05
CA ASN A 247 12.74 3.51 8.72
C ASN A 247 11.87 3.01 7.57
N LEU A 248 10.60 2.70 7.83
CA LEU A 248 9.57 2.46 6.82
C LEU A 248 8.49 3.54 6.99
N VAL A 249 7.96 4.07 5.90
CA VAL A 249 6.87 5.05 5.96
C VAL A 249 5.62 4.39 6.53
N GLN A 250 5.14 4.91 7.65
CA GLN A 250 4.05 4.33 8.42
C GLN A 250 2.68 4.64 7.80
N LEU A 251 1.86 3.61 7.64
CA LEU A 251 0.43 3.75 7.38
C LEU A 251 -0.26 4.27 8.64
N LEU A 252 -1.08 5.31 8.48
CA LEU A 252 -1.93 5.84 9.53
C LEU A 252 -3.36 5.31 9.44
N GLY A 253 -3.82 5.06 8.21
CA GLY A 253 -5.09 4.39 7.93
C GLY A 253 -5.47 4.49 6.45
N VAL A 254 -6.64 3.95 6.14
CA VAL A 254 -7.23 3.97 4.81
C VAL A 254 -8.63 4.55 4.86
N ILE A 255 -9.03 5.24 3.80
CA ILE A 255 -10.41 5.67 3.62
C ILE A 255 -10.91 4.96 2.36
N VAL A 256 -12.01 4.24 2.54
CA VAL A 256 -12.76 3.60 1.45
C VAL A 256 -14.16 4.18 1.54
N GLU A 257 -14.47 5.14 0.67
CA GLU A 257 -15.80 5.77 0.59
C GLU A 257 -16.22 5.83 -0.88
N ASP A 258 -17.45 5.40 -1.16
CA ASP A 258 -17.97 5.20 -2.52
C ASP A 258 -17.97 6.49 -3.36
N LYS A 259 -18.31 7.63 -2.73
CA LYS A 259 -18.34 8.96 -3.38
C LYS A 259 -16.98 9.67 -3.40
N SER A 260 -16.20 9.51 -2.33
CA SER A 260 -14.99 10.31 -2.06
C SER A 260 -13.73 9.69 -2.65
N GLY A 261 -13.75 8.39 -2.95
CA GLY A 261 -12.62 7.64 -3.52
C GLY A 261 -11.81 6.87 -2.46
N LEU A 262 -10.71 6.29 -2.92
CA LEU A 262 -9.83 5.44 -2.13
C LEU A 262 -8.59 6.22 -1.70
N PHE A 263 -8.31 6.26 -0.41
CA PHE A 263 -7.16 7.00 0.13
C PHE A 263 -6.28 6.14 1.02
N ILE A 264 -4.98 6.16 0.75
CA ILE A 264 -3.95 5.66 1.67
C ILE A 264 -3.39 6.87 2.41
N VAL A 265 -3.55 6.90 3.73
CA VAL A 265 -3.09 7.99 4.59
C VAL A 265 -1.84 7.53 5.34
N THR A 266 -0.73 8.23 5.11
CA THR A 266 0.60 7.91 5.66
C THR A 266 1.18 9.09 6.42
N GLU A 267 2.23 8.85 7.20
CA GLU A 267 2.99 9.95 7.80
C GLU A 267 3.57 10.89 6.74
N PHE A 268 3.61 12.20 7.03
CA PHE A 268 4.13 13.19 6.11
C PHE A 268 5.66 13.30 6.21
N MET A 269 6.33 13.20 5.07
CA MET A 269 7.78 13.28 4.95
C MET A 269 8.19 14.63 4.36
N ALA A 270 8.50 15.60 5.24
CA ALA A 270 8.58 17.02 4.92
C ALA A 270 9.64 17.40 3.87
N LYS A 271 10.70 16.60 3.71
CA LYS A 271 11.81 16.89 2.79
C LYS A 271 11.72 16.13 1.47
N GLY A 272 10.60 15.43 1.24
CA GLY A 272 10.33 14.75 -0.02
C GLY A 272 11.24 13.55 -0.29
N SER A 273 11.46 13.25 -1.56
CA SER A 273 12.27 12.10 -1.98
C SER A 273 13.76 12.31 -1.69
N LEU A 274 14.46 11.23 -1.34
CA LEU A 274 15.90 11.27 -1.07
C LEU A 274 16.67 11.70 -2.33
N VAL A 275 16.24 11.27 -3.52
CA VAL A 275 16.90 11.70 -4.77
C VAL A 275 16.83 13.21 -4.98
N ASP A 276 15.68 13.85 -4.73
CA ASP A 276 15.53 15.30 -4.91
C ASP A 276 16.22 16.06 -3.76
N TYR A 277 16.21 15.49 -2.55
CA TYR A 277 16.95 16.01 -1.41
C TYR A 277 18.47 16.04 -1.66
N LEU A 278 19.03 14.94 -2.16
CA LEU A 278 20.46 14.83 -2.51
C LEU A 278 20.84 15.82 -3.61
N ARG A 279 19.99 15.98 -4.64
CA ARG A 279 20.23 16.90 -5.77
C ARG A 279 20.15 18.37 -5.35
N SER A 280 19.19 18.73 -4.51
CA SER A 280 18.97 20.13 -4.11
C SER A 280 20.00 20.64 -3.11
N ARG A 281 20.49 19.79 -2.19
CA ARG A 281 21.52 20.17 -1.21
C ARG A 281 22.93 20.05 -1.75
N GLY A 282 23.20 19.05 -2.59
CA GLY A 282 24.50 18.81 -3.19
C GLY A 282 25.59 18.36 -2.21
N ARG A 283 26.77 18.03 -2.77
CA ARG A 283 27.93 17.51 -2.02
C ARG A 283 28.58 18.53 -1.08
N SER A 284 28.31 19.83 -1.27
CA SER A 284 28.85 20.90 -0.41
C SER A 284 28.15 21.01 0.95
N VAL A 285 26.92 20.51 1.06
CA VAL A 285 26.13 20.52 2.31
C VAL A 285 26.05 19.14 2.93
N LEU A 286 25.99 18.08 2.12
CA LEU A 286 25.86 16.71 2.60
C LEU A 286 27.23 16.01 2.64
N GLY A 287 27.83 15.98 3.83
CA GLY A 287 29.08 15.26 4.09
C GLY A 287 28.91 13.74 4.20
N GLY A 288 30.04 13.02 4.28
CA GLY A 288 30.09 11.55 4.34
C GLY A 288 29.28 10.95 5.49
N GLU A 289 29.28 11.59 6.66
CA GLU A 289 28.51 11.14 7.83
C GLU A 289 26.99 11.12 7.54
N CYS A 290 26.47 12.15 6.88
CA CYS A 290 25.05 12.25 6.53
C CYS A 290 24.65 11.18 5.50
N LEU A 291 25.48 10.96 4.48
CA LEU A 291 25.26 9.92 3.48
C LEU A 291 25.29 8.51 4.09
N LEU A 292 26.21 8.29 5.03
CA LEU A 292 26.30 7.03 5.76
C LEU A 292 25.08 6.82 6.66
N LYS A 293 24.56 7.88 7.31
CA LYS A 293 23.32 7.82 8.08
C LYS A 293 22.11 7.44 7.22
N PHE A 294 21.96 8.01 6.03
CA PHE A 294 20.88 7.60 5.12
C PHE A 294 21.03 6.16 4.67
N SER A 295 22.27 5.70 4.44
CA SER A 295 22.54 4.30 4.07
C SER A 295 22.15 3.34 5.20
N LEU A 296 22.48 3.69 6.45
CA LEU A 296 22.07 2.94 7.64
C LEU A 296 20.55 2.88 7.78
N ASP A 297 19.87 4.02 7.71
CA ASP A 297 18.40 4.11 7.79
C ASP A 297 17.71 3.19 6.79
N VAL A 298 18.13 3.23 5.52
CA VAL A 298 17.58 2.36 4.48
C VAL A 298 17.89 0.89 4.77
N SER A 299 19.12 0.57 5.20
CA SER A 299 19.51 -0.80 5.53
C SER A 299 18.70 -1.39 6.68
N GLU A 300 18.37 -0.59 7.70
CA GLU A 300 17.54 -1.00 8.84
C GLU A 300 16.11 -1.31 8.40
N GLY A 301 15.50 -0.43 7.60
CA GLY A 301 14.17 -0.66 7.03
C GLY A 301 14.12 -1.92 6.15
N MET A 302 15.13 -2.15 5.33
CA MET A 302 15.20 -3.33 4.47
C MET A 302 15.50 -4.63 5.24
N ALA A 303 16.31 -4.59 6.30
CA ALA A 303 16.52 -5.73 7.19
C ALA A 303 15.24 -6.12 7.93
N TYR A 304 14.40 -5.13 8.27
CA TYR A 304 13.07 -5.39 8.80
C TYR A 304 12.17 -6.10 7.77
N LEU A 305 12.12 -5.62 6.51
CA LEU A 305 11.34 -6.29 5.47
C LEU A 305 11.80 -7.73 5.24
N GLU A 306 13.11 -7.95 5.15
CA GLU A 306 13.73 -9.28 4.99
C GLU A 306 13.33 -10.22 6.14
N SER A 307 13.40 -9.77 7.40
CA SER A 307 13.04 -10.61 8.55
C SER A 307 11.53 -10.90 8.66
N ASN A 308 10.68 -10.09 8.01
CA ASN A 308 9.24 -10.30 7.89
C ASN A 308 8.84 -10.95 6.55
N ASN A 309 9.78 -11.55 5.82
CA ASN A 309 9.56 -12.28 4.57
C ASN A 309 8.97 -11.42 3.42
N PHE A 310 9.21 -10.10 3.44
CA PHE A 310 8.77 -9.18 2.39
C PHE A 310 9.92 -8.80 1.44
N VAL A 311 9.60 -8.72 0.16
CA VAL A 311 10.49 -8.22 -0.89
C VAL A 311 9.89 -6.96 -1.49
N HIS A 312 10.61 -5.83 -1.39
CA HIS A 312 10.14 -4.52 -1.86
C HIS A 312 9.96 -4.44 -3.38
N ARG A 313 10.90 -5.05 -4.13
CA ARG A 313 10.96 -5.11 -5.61
C ARG A 313 11.14 -3.79 -6.36
N ASP A 314 10.99 -2.64 -5.69
CA ASP A 314 11.33 -1.32 -6.26
C ASP A 314 12.13 -0.41 -5.32
N LEU A 315 13.22 -0.92 -4.73
CA LEU A 315 14.08 -0.11 -3.88
C LEU A 315 14.94 0.84 -4.74
N ALA A 316 14.71 2.13 -4.60
CA ALA A 316 15.49 3.19 -5.24
C ALA A 316 15.41 4.49 -4.44
N ALA A 317 16.35 5.41 -4.62
CA ALA A 317 16.37 6.69 -3.91
C ALA A 317 15.14 7.59 -4.16
N ARG A 318 14.38 7.35 -5.23
CA ARG A 318 13.08 8.01 -5.48
C ARG A 318 11.95 7.50 -4.56
N ASN A 319 12.08 6.27 -4.07
CA ASN A 319 11.13 5.59 -3.19
C ASN A 319 11.62 5.58 -1.73
N VAL A 320 12.62 6.42 -1.41
CA VAL A 320 13.03 6.72 -0.03
C VAL A 320 12.64 8.17 0.22
N LEU A 321 11.95 8.44 1.32
CA LEU A 321 11.53 9.78 1.72
C LEU A 321 12.32 10.26 2.95
N VAL A 322 12.42 11.57 3.13
CA VAL A 322 13.19 12.19 4.21
C VAL A 322 12.29 13.01 5.13
N SER A 323 12.36 12.74 6.44
CA SER A 323 11.57 13.46 7.46
C SER A 323 12.15 14.86 7.74
N GLU A 324 11.43 15.66 8.53
CA GLU A 324 11.93 16.97 8.98
C GLU A 324 13.27 16.85 9.74
N GLU A 325 13.45 15.77 10.49
CA GLU A 325 14.63 15.46 11.31
C GLU A 325 15.76 14.78 10.52
N ASN A 326 15.69 14.73 9.19
CA ASN A 326 16.64 14.02 8.32
C ASN A 326 16.70 12.50 8.57
N ILE A 327 15.58 11.88 8.92
CA ILE A 327 15.48 10.42 8.98
C ILE A 327 15.01 9.92 7.61
N ALA A 328 15.76 9.01 6.99
CA ALA A 328 15.33 8.37 5.76
C ALA A 328 14.39 7.19 6.07
N LYS A 329 13.30 7.10 5.31
CA LYS A 329 12.35 5.99 5.39
C LYS A 329 12.02 5.45 4.00
N VAL A 330 12.02 4.13 3.86
CA VAL A 330 11.61 3.45 2.62
C VAL A 330 10.08 3.56 2.47
N SER A 331 9.62 3.77 1.25
CA SER A 331 8.23 4.03 0.87
C SER A 331 7.87 3.36 -0.46
N ASP A 332 6.63 3.50 -0.90
CA ASP A 332 6.10 2.93 -2.15
C ASP A 332 6.09 1.39 -2.17
N PHE A 333 5.20 0.84 -1.35
CA PHE A 333 5.05 -0.60 -1.18
C PHE A 333 4.12 -1.23 -2.23
N GLY A 334 3.74 -0.50 -3.30
CA GLY A 334 2.81 -0.99 -4.33
C GLY A 334 3.31 -2.23 -5.07
N LEU A 335 4.63 -2.42 -5.14
CA LEU A 335 5.25 -3.63 -5.65
C LEU A 335 5.76 -4.57 -4.55
N THR A 336 5.56 -4.29 -3.27
CA THR A 336 6.02 -5.18 -2.21
C THR A 336 5.15 -6.44 -2.12
N LYS A 337 5.79 -7.61 -1.95
CA LYS A 337 5.09 -8.89 -1.78
C LYS A 337 5.85 -9.82 -0.83
N GLU A 338 5.13 -10.78 -0.28
CA GLU A 338 5.74 -11.90 0.44
C GLU A 338 6.62 -12.72 -0.53
N ALA A 339 7.79 -13.19 -0.08
CA ALA A 339 8.74 -13.91 -0.93
C ALA A 339 8.18 -15.22 -1.53
N SER A 340 7.16 -15.80 -0.89
CA SER A 340 6.44 -17.02 -1.31
C SER A 340 5.41 -16.78 -2.42
N ALA A 341 5.06 -15.53 -2.72
CA ALA A 341 4.01 -15.21 -3.68
C ALA A 341 4.44 -15.48 -5.13
N ILE A 342 3.51 -16.00 -5.95
CA ILE A 342 3.73 -16.32 -7.37
C ILE A 342 4.27 -15.09 -8.13
N GLN A 343 5.29 -15.32 -8.97
CA GLN A 343 5.95 -14.29 -9.77
C GLN A 343 4.95 -13.56 -10.68
N ASP A 344 5.03 -12.23 -10.66
CA ASP A 344 4.07 -11.33 -11.29
C ASP A 344 4.61 -10.74 -12.60
N THR A 345 3.73 -10.51 -13.58
CA THR A 345 4.08 -10.00 -14.92
C THR A 345 4.33 -8.49 -14.97
N SER A 346 4.34 -7.81 -13.82
CA SER A 346 4.55 -6.36 -13.72
C SER A 346 5.90 -5.90 -14.29
N LYS A 347 5.95 -4.73 -14.93
CA LYS A 347 7.22 -4.18 -15.46
C LYS A 347 8.14 -3.85 -14.28
N LEU A 348 9.39 -4.30 -14.33
CA LEU A 348 10.41 -3.96 -13.32
C LEU A 348 11.36 -2.87 -13.84
N PRO A 349 11.86 -1.98 -12.98
CA PRO A 349 12.78 -0.92 -13.37
C PRO A 349 14.18 -1.50 -13.60
N VAL A 350 14.56 -1.65 -14.88
CA VAL A 350 15.77 -2.35 -15.35
C VAL A 350 17.05 -1.95 -14.59
N LYS A 351 17.29 -0.65 -14.37
CA LYS A 351 18.54 -0.16 -13.73
C LYS A 351 18.68 -0.50 -12.24
N TRP A 352 17.58 -0.87 -11.58
CA TRP A 352 17.53 -1.22 -10.15
C TRP A 352 17.19 -2.69 -9.91
N THR A 353 16.99 -3.47 -10.97
CA THR A 353 16.58 -4.87 -10.88
C THR A 353 17.78 -5.79 -11.08
N ALA A 354 17.93 -6.79 -10.22
CA ALA A 354 18.99 -7.79 -10.36
C ALA A 354 18.82 -8.63 -11.65
N PRO A 355 19.90 -9.11 -12.28
CA PRO A 355 19.82 -9.82 -13.57
C PRO A 355 18.91 -11.05 -13.56
N GLU A 356 18.93 -11.84 -12.49
CA GLU A 356 18.08 -13.03 -12.35
C GLU A 356 16.58 -12.69 -12.29
N ALA A 357 16.21 -11.58 -11.63
CA ALA A 357 14.82 -11.14 -11.55
C ALA A 357 14.29 -10.61 -12.91
N LEU A 358 15.19 -10.17 -13.81
CA LEU A 358 14.84 -9.82 -15.19
C LEU A 358 14.73 -11.06 -16.09
N ARG A 359 15.61 -12.07 -15.89
CA ARG A 359 15.59 -13.34 -16.64
C ARG A 359 14.32 -14.14 -16.38
N ASP A 360 13.93 -14.28 -15.11
CA ASP A 360 12.72 -15.02 -14.75
C ASP A 360 11.45 -14.44 -15.41
N LYS A 361 11.43 -13.12 -15.66
CA LYS A 361 10.35 -12.48 -16.43
C LYS A 361 10.44 -12.67 -17.93
N ALA A 362 11.64 -12.76 -18.51
CA ALA A 362 11.82 -12.97 -19.95
C ALA A 362 11.33 -14.35 -20.42
N SER A 363 11.26 -15.33 -19.51
CA SER A 363 10.68 -16.65 -19.75
C SER A 363 9.16 -16.61 -19.96
N VAL A 364 8.49 -15.54 -19.48
CA VAL A 364 7.07 -15.28 -19.74
C VAL A 364 6.97 -14.40 -20.98
N LYS A 365 6.61 -14.98 -22.13
CA LYS A 365 6.41 -14.26 -23.40
C LYS A 365 5.33 -13.17 -23.24
N LEU A 366 5.73 -11.94 -22.94
CA LEU A 366 4.86 -10.76 -22.97
C LEU A 366 4.68 -10.27 -24.42
N PRO A 367 3.46 -10.05 -24.92
CA PRO A 367 3.22 -9.50 -26.25
C PRO A 367 3.81 -8.09 -26.35
N SER A 368 4.59 -7.89 -27.40
CA SER A 368 5.32 -6.69 -27.74
C SER A 368 4.42 -5.47 -28.02
N ILE A 369 4.22 -4.60 -27.02
CA ILE A 369 3.70 -3.24 -27.21
C ILE A 369 4.46 -2.26 -26.31
N THR A 370 5.52 -1.65 -26.84
CA THR A 370 5.92 -0.22 -26.69
C THR A 370 7.31 -0.02 -27.28
N ARG A 371 7.39 0.71 -28.40
CA ARG A 371 8.54 0.74 -29.32
C ARG A 371 9.47 1.96 -29.19
N GLN A 372 9.45 2.73 -28.09
CA GLN A 372 10.11 4.05 -28.10
C GLN A 372 11.15 4.38 -27.01
N SER A 373 11.45 3.52 -26.03
CA SER A 373 12.46 3.83 -24.99
C SER A 373 13.61 2.82 -24.84
N THR A 374 13.76 1.87 -25.77
CA THR A 374 14.48 0.61 -25.50
C THR A 374 15.95 0.52 -25.91
N ARG A 375 16.50 1.42 -26.72
CA ARG A 375 17.86 1.21 -27.27
C ARG A 375 18.96 1.24 -26.21
N ALA A 376 18.96 2.22 -25.30
CA ALA A 376 19.98 2.32 -24.24
C ALA A 376 19.79 1.32 -23.08
N LEU A 377 18.56 0.78 -22.88
CA LEU A 377 18.24 -0.14 -21.79
C LEU A 377 18.46 -1.61 -22.16
N LYS A 378 18.38 -1.97 -23.45
CA LYS A 378 18.65 -3.33 -23.94
C LYS A 378 20.08 -3.77 -23.72
N ASP A 379 21.03 -2.83 -23.69
CA ASP A 379 22.46 -3.14 -23.53
C ASP A 379 22.89 -3.28 -22.06
N VAL A 380 22.06 -2.86 -21.10
CA VAL A 380 22.44 -2.86 -19.68
C VAL A 380 22.52 -4.29 -19.14
N VAL A 381 21.52 -5.12 -19.42
CA VAL A 381 21.46 -6.50 -18.89
C VAL A 381 22.65 -7.34 -19.39
N PRO A 382 22.94 -7.41 -20.72
CA PRO A 382 24.09 -8.16 -21.20
C PRO A 382 25.43 -7.64 -20.66
N LYS A 383 25.59 -6.32 -20.49
CA LYS A 383 26.82 -5.76 -19.93
C LYS A 383 27.04 -6.21 -18.48
N VAL A 384 26.00 -6.14 -17.66
CA VAL A 384 26.08 -6.57 -16.25
C VAL A 384 26.31 -8.07 -16.14
N GLU A 385 25.65 -8.89 -16.98
CA GLU A 385 25.89 -10.33 -17.04
C GLU A 385 27.33 -10.68 -17.44
N ASN A 386 27.99 -9.83 -18.24
CA ASN A 386 29.41 -9.93 -18.58
C ASN A 386 30.35 -9.31 -17.52
N GLY A 387 29.85 -9.02 -16.31
CA GLY A 387 30.64 -8.57 -15.17
C GLY A 387 30.83 -7.06 -15.04
N TYR A 388 30.16 -6.25 -15.88
CA TYR A 388 30.20 -4.80 -15.72
C TYR A 388 29.63 -4.36 -14.37
N LYS A 389 30.35 -3.45 -13.70
CA LYS A 389 29.91 -2.72 -12.51
C LYS A 389 30.20 -1.23 -12.74
N MET A 390 29.39 -0.36 -12.16
CA MET A 390 29.66 1.08 -12.23
C MET A 390 30.94 1.43 -11.49
N ASP A 391 31.66 2.43 -11.97
CA ASP A 391 32.84 2.99 -11.29
C ASP A 391 32.47 3.63 -9.93
N ALA A 392 33.47 3.78 -9.07
CA ALA A 392 33.29 4.46 -7.79
C ALA A 392 32.90 5.93 -8.02
N PRO A 393 31.84 6.45 -7.35
CA PRO A 393 31.53 7.87 -7.40
C PRO A 393 32.69 8.73 -6.87
N ASP A 394 32.89 9.94 -7.40
CA ASP A 394 33.98 10.81 -6.91
C ASP A 394 33.82 11.11 -5.41
N GLY A 395 34.93 10.97 -4.68
CA GLY A 395 34.96 11.14 -3.23
C GLY A 395 34.29 10.00 -2.45
N CYS A 396 33.91 8.89 -3.09
CA CYS A 396 33.39 7.72 -2.39
C CYS A 396 34.52 7.01 -1.64
N PRO A 397 34.38 6.78 -0.32
CA PRO A 397 35.34 6.00 0.46
C PRO A 397 35.48 4.57 -0.10
N PRO A 398 36.71 4.04 -0.28
CA PRO A 398 36.92 2.71 -0.86
C PRO A 398 36.13 1.60 -0.16
N VAL A 399 36.06 1.65 1.18
CA VAL A 399 35.31 0.69 1.99
C VAL A 399 33.81 0.67 1.68
N VAL A 400 33.23 1.83 1.33
CA VAL A 400 31.81 1.94 0.94
C VAL A 400 31.61 1.39 -0.47
N TYR A 401 32.54 1.67 -1.39
CA TYR A 401 32.47 1.12 -2.75
C TYR A 401 32.66 -0.41 -2.76
N ASP A 402 33.48 -0.94 -1.86
CA ASP A 402 33.61 -2.39 -1.67
C ASP A 402 32.29 -3.04 -1.24
N LEU A 403 31.51 -2.39 -0.38
CA LEU A 403 30.15 -2.83 -0.04
C LEU A 403 29.22 -2.81 -1.26
N MET A 404 29.25 -1.75 -2.08
CA MET A 404 28.46 -1.69 -3.31
C MET A 404 28.77 -2.87 -4.25
N LYS A 405 30.05 -3.19 -4.42
CA LYS A 405 30.49 -4.32 -5.26
C LYS A 405 30.03 -5.68 -4.74
N GLN A 406 29.94 -5.85 -3.41
CA GLN A 406 29.40 -7.06 -2.77
C GLN A 406 27.90 -7.22 -3.08
N CYS A 407 27.12 -6.13 -3.00
CA CYS A 407 25.70 -6.12 -3.37
C CYS A 407 25.47 -6.46 -4.86
N TRP A 408 26.41 -6.11 -5.74
CA TRP A 408 26.35 -6.40 -7.18
C TRP A 408 27.00 -7.73 -7.58
N HIS A 409 27.11 -8.70 -6.68
CA HIS A 409 27.56 -10.04 -7.06
C HIS A 409 26.54 -10.75 -7.98
N LEU A 410 27.01 -11.44 -9.02
CA LEU A 410 26.11 -12.11 -9.98
C LEU A 410 25.36 -13.29 -9.35
N ASP A 411 26.05 -14.12 -8.57
CA ASP A 411 25.41 -15.13 -7.72
C ASP A 411 24.68 -14.46 -6.55
N PRO A 412 23.33 -14.56 -6.45
CA PRO A 412 22.56 -13.98 -5.37
C PRO A 412 22.95 -14.51 -3.99
N LYS A 413 23.46 -15.75 -3.90
CA LYS A 413 23.85 -16.37 -2.62
C LYS A 413 25.12 -15.77 -2.01
N GLN A 414 25.91 -15.08 -2.82
CA GLN A 414 27.14 -14.41 -2.38
C GLN A 414 26.88 -12.94 -1.97
N ARG A 415 25.66 -12.44 -2.18
CA ARG A 415 25.30 -11.08 -1.76
C ARG A 415 25.06 -11.07 -0.25
N PRO A 416 25.46 -10.01 0.45
CA PRO A 416 25.20 -9.89 1.88
C PRO A 416 23.71 -9.74 2.14
N THR A 417 23.25 -10.24 3.28
CA THR A 417 21.91 -9.94 3.81
C THR A 417 21.84 -8.46 4.23
N PHE A 418 20.63 -7.91 4.35
CA PHE A 418 20.49 -6.53 4.83
C PHE A 418 20.98 -6.37 6.27
N ARG A 419 20.84 -7.41 7.10
CA ARG A 419 21.43 -7.44 8.44
C ARG A 419 22.95 -7.29 8.39
N ASN A 420 23.65 -8.04 7.53
CA ASN A 420 25.11 -7.93 7.42
C ASN A 420 25.54 -6.58 6.85
N LEU A 421 24.79 -6.03 5.89
CA LEU A 421 25.04 -4.67 5.39
C LEU A 421 24.95 -3.62 6.50
N ARG A 422 23.91 -3.70 7.35
CA ARG A 422 23.78 -2.79 8.50
C ARG A 422 24.99 -2.89 9.42
N GLU A 423 25.37 -4.10 9.82
CA GLU A 423 26.52 -4.35 10.72
C GLU A 423 27.84 -3.79 10.13
N GLN A 424 28.04 -3.93 8.81
CA GLN A 424 29.21 -3.37 8.13
C GLN A 424 29.18 -1.83 8.04
N LEU A 425 28.01 -1.23 7.78
CA LEU A 425 27.85 0.23 7.78
C LEU A 425 28.04 0.82 9.19
N GLU A 426 27.55 0.15 10.23
CA GLU A 426 27.80 0.51 11.63
C GLU A 426 29.29 0.47 11.95
N HIS A 427 30.00 -0.54 11.45
CA HIS A 427 31.46 -0.64 11.61
C HIS A 427 32.19 0.52 10.91
N ILE A 428 31.84 0.83 9.66
CA ILE A 428 32.39 1.99 8.93
C ILE A 428 32.16 3.29 9.71
N LYS A 429 30.96 3.46 10.26
CA LYS A 429 30.61 4.63 11.07
C LYS A 429 31.44 4.71 12.35
N ALA A 430 31.53 3.62 13.10
CA ALA A 430 32.25 3.56 14.37
C ALA A 430 33.78 3.74 14.23
N LYS A 431 34.31 3.46 13.04
CA LYS A 431 35.73 3.61 12.71
C LYS A 431 36.04 4.87 11.88
N GLU A 432 35.04 5.70 11.62
CA GLU A 432 35.17 6.93 10.82
C GLU A 432 35.77 6.70 9.42
N LEU A 433 35.50 5.54 8.81
CA LEU A 433 36.06 5.15 7.50
C LEU A 433 35.31 5.77 6.31
N PHE A 434 34.66 6.91 6.54
CA PHE A 434 33.78 7.59 5.58
C PHE A 434 34.28 9.00 5.19
N HIS A 435 35.49 9.36 5.62
CA HIS A 435 36.18 10.59 5.27
C HIS A 435 36.93 10.51 3.95
#